data_AF-A0A1M6QTY2-F1
#
_entry.id   AF-A0A1M6QTY2-F1
#
_cell.length_a   1.000
_cell.length_b   1.000
_cell.length_c   1.000
_cell.angle_alpha   90.00
_cell.angle_beta   90.00
_cell.angle_gamma   90.00
#
_symmetry.space_group_name_H-M   'P 1'
#
loop_
_entity.id
_entity.type
_entity.pdbx_description
1 polymer ?
#
loop_
_entity_poly.entity_id
_entity_poly.type
_entity_poly.pdbx_seq_one_letter_code
_entity_poly.pdbx_strand_id
1 'polypeptide(L)'
;MMKKLHEQEFAECAWKCVNKVKNEKYKDKYKSLAKRLPSMINANGLLTTVAFLKSKKGSKEHTEILKHLATFLLKETEKGNNSTDEELIKKLIYSDFSEYLYYTKVALRFAVWLKRMAEAEIEGTDED
;
A
#
# COMPACT_ATOMS: atom_id res chain seq x y z
N MET A 1 -14.33 5.03 17.69
CA MET A 1 -14.57 3.64 17.24
C MET A 1 -13.95 3.49 15.86
N MET A 2 -13.15 2.45 15.61
CA MET A 2 -12.48 2.29 14.32
C MET A 2 -13.49 1.82 13.25
N LYS A 3 -13.47 2.45 12.06
CA LYS A 3 -14.42 2.19 10.98
C LYS A 3 -14.21 0.80 10.40
N LYS A 4 -15.29 0.05 10.21
CA LYS A 4 -15.25 -1.22 9.46
C LYS A 4 -15.25 -0.90 7.97
N LEU A 5 -14.19 -1.31 7.27
CA LEU A 5 -14.09 -1.17 5.82
C LEU A 5 -14.66 -2.40 5.12
N HIS A 6 -15.30 -2.19 3.98
CA HIS A 6 -15.87 -3.26 3.16
C HIS A 6 -14.88 -3.72 2.07
N GLU A 7 -14.94 -4.98 1.66
CA GLU A 7 -14.07 -5.55 0.62
C GLU A 7 -14.07 -4.73 -0.69
N GLN A 8 -15.22 -4.14 -1.03
CA GLN A 8 -15.37 -3.28 -2.21
C GLN A 8 -14.48 -2.02 -2.14
N GLU A 9 -14.30 -1.42 -0.97
CA GLU A 9 -13.46 -0.22 -0.81
C GLU A 9 -11.98 -0.54 -1.04
N PHE A 10 -11.54 -1.72 -0.60
CA PHE A 10 -10.17 -2.18 -0.85
C PHE A 10 -9.96 -2.46 -2.34
N ALA A 11 -10.89 -3.17 -2.97
CA ALA A 11 -10.86 -3.50 -4.38
C ALA A 11 -10.85 -2.23 -5.25
N GLU A 12 -11.76 -1.29 -4.98
CA GLU A 12 -11.88 -0.04 -5.72
C GLU A 12 -10.60 0.81 -5.61
N CYS A 13 -10.05 0.96 -4.39
CA CYS A 13 -8.83 1.72 -4.21
C CYS A 13 -7.63 1.04 -4.91
N ALA A 14 -7.47 -0.27 -4.73
CA ALA A 14 -6.43 -1.05 -5.39
C ALA A 14 -6.50 -0.92 -6.92
N TRP A 15 -7.70 -1.01 -7.49
CA TRP A 15 -7.92 -0.86 -8.93
C TRP A 15 -7.55 0.56 -9.42
N LYS A 16 -7.98 1.60 -8.70
CA LYS A 16 -7.59 3.00 -9.00
C LYS A 16 -6.07 3.19 -8.92
N CYS A 17 -5.41 2.59 -7.94
CA CYS A 17 -3.97 2.62 -7.77
C CYS A 17 -3.24 1.97 -8.95
N VAL A 18 -3.67 0.78 -9.36
CA VAL A 18 -3.05 0.03 -10.47
C VAL A 18 -3.27 0.74 -11.81
N ASN A 19 -4.47 1.28 -12.05
CA ASN A 19 -4.75 2.01 -13.30
C ASN A 19 -3.88 3.26 -13.51
N LYS A 20 -3.41 3.89 -12.42
CA LYS A 20 -2.49 5.03 -12.52
C LYS A 20 -1.08 4.63 -12.96
N VAL A 21 -0.70 3.36 -12.78
CA VAL A 21 0.67 2.89 -13.02
C VAL A 21 0.77 1.87 -14.16
N LYS A 22 -0.34 1.30 -14.65
CA LYS A 22 -0.31 0.19 -15.61
C LYS A 22 0.29 0.52 -16.98
N ASN A 23 0.42 1.80 -17.31
CA ASN A 23 1.04 2.29 -18.54
C ASN A 23 2.44 2.88 -18.32
N GLU A 24 2.96 2.81 -17.10
CA GLU A 24 4.25 3.38 -16.73
C GLU A 24 5.42 2.44 -17.06
N LYS A 25 6.61 3.00 -17.31
CA LYS A 25 7.82 2.22 -17.62
C LYS A 25 8.27 1.27 -16.50
N TYR A 26 7.79 1.48 -15.28
CA TYR A 26 8.13 0.68 -14.09
C TYR A 26 6.99 -0.26 -13.67
N LYS A 27 5.95 -0.43 -14.50
CA LYS A 27 4.76 -1.24 -14.19
C LYS A 27 5.08 -2.68 -13.76
N ASP A 28 6.07 -3.33 -14.39
CA ASP A 28 6.41 -4.73 -14.07
C ASP A 28 7.09 -4.82 -12.70
N LYS A 29 7.99 -3.88 -12.38
CA LYS A 29 8.59 -3.77 -11.05
C LYS A 29 7.54 -3.46 -9.98
N TYR A 30 6.55 -2.63 -10.33
CA TYR A 30 5.40 -2.36 -9.47
C TYR A 30 4.58 -3.63 -9.20
N LYS A 31 4.23 -4.40 -10.25
CA LYS A 31 3.54 -5.69 -10.14
C LYS A 31 4.31 -6.64 -9.23
N SER A 32 5.61 -6.83 -9.46
CA SER A 32 6.45 -7.71 -8.63
C SER A 32 6.57 -7.25 -7.17
N LEU A 33 6.58 -5.93 -6.90
CA LEU A 33 6.57 -5.42 -5.54
C LEU A 33 5.19 -5.56 -4.89
N ALA A 34 4.09 -5.32 -5.62
CA ALA A 34 2.73 -5.52 -5.15
C ALA A 34 2.45 -6.99 -4.79
N LYS A 35 2.96 -7.95 -5.58
CA LYS A 35 2.90 -9.40 -5.28
C LYS A 35 3.54 -9.74 -3.93
N ARG A 36 4.66 -9.09 -3.58
CA ARG A 36 5.43 -9.32 -2.34
C ARG A 36 4.92 -8.51 -1.15
N LEU A 37 4.18 -7.43 -1.37
CA LEU A 37 3.75 -6.52 -0.31
C LEU A 37 2.97 -7.21 0.83
N PRO A 38 2.00 -8.13 0.58
CA PRO A 38 1.30 -8.82 1.65
C PRO A 38 2.23 -9.63 2.56
N SER A 39 3.19 -10.35 1.97
CA SER A 39 4.13 -11.16 2.76
C SER A 39 5.10 -10.28 3.54
N MET A 40 5.56 -9.16 2.98
CA MET A 40 6.38 -8.18 3.70
C MET A 40 5.68 -7.64 4.95
N ILE A 41 4.41 -7.22 4.82
CA ILE A 41 3.62 -6.73 5.95
C ILE A 41 3.41 -7.83 6.99
N ASN A 42 3.06 -9.04 6.55
CA ASN A 42 2.78 -10.16 7.45
C ASN A 42 4.03 -10.65 8.20
N ALA A 43 5.19 -10.69 7.55
CA ALA A 43 6.43 -11.20 8.14
C ALA A 43 7.19 -10.15 8.97
N ASN A 44 7.25 -8.90 8.50
CA ASN A 44 8.10 -7.86 9.09
C ASN A 44 7.32 -6.77 9.82
N GLY A 45 5.99 -6.77 9.71
CA GLY A 45 5.12 -5.72 10.22
C GLY A 45 5.02 -4.50 9.29
N LEU A 46 4.00 -3.68 9.55
CA LEU A 46 3.68 -2.52 8.73
C LEU A 46 4.74 -1.42 8.80
N LEU A 47 5.18 -1.03 10.01
CA LEU A 47 6.13 0.07 10.18
C LEU A 47 7.47 -0.23 9.48
N THR A 48 8.01 -1.44 9.64
CA THR A 48 9.24 -1.89 8.98
C THR A 48 9.10 -1.89 7.46
N THR A 49 7.96 -2.36 6.95
CA THR A 49 7.67 -2.36 5.51
C THR A 49 7.64 -0.94 4.94
N VAL A 50 6.97 -0.01 5.64
CA VAL A 50 6.92 1.40 5.25
C VAL A 50 8.31 2.04 5.26
N ALA A 51 9.12 1.76 6.29
CA ALA A 51 10.51 2.26 6.37
C ALA A 51 11.37 1.73 5.22
N PHE A 52 11.25 0.44 4.89
CA PHE A 52 11.92 -0.17 3.74
C PHE A 52 11.54 0.53 2.43
N LEU A 53 10.23 0.70 2.15
CA LEU A 53 9.78 1.38 0.94
C LEU A 53 10.34 2.81 0.86
N LYS A 54 10.35 3.53 1.99
CA LYS A 54 10.91 4.90 2.07
C LYS A 54 12.41 4.93 1.77
N SER A 55 13.18 3.96 2.27
CA SER A 55 14.62 3.83 1.98
C SER A 55 14.93 3.63 0.48
N LYS A 56 13.94 3.17 -0.30
CA LYS A 56 14.06 2.87 -1.74
C LYS A 56 13.41 3.94 -2.63
N LYS A 57 13.15 5.15 -2.12
CA LYS A 57 12.53 6.27 -2.88
C LYS A 57 13.24 6.67 -4.19
N GLY A 58 14.49 6.26 -4.41
CA GLY A 58 15.15 6.41 -5.71
C GLY A 58 14.50 5.58 -6.84
N SER A 59 13.65 4.62 -6.49
CA SER A 59 12.88 3.79 -7.41
C SER A 59 11.40 4.19 -7.42
N LYS A 60 10.81 4.24 -8.61
CA LYS A 60 9.45 4.76 -8.83
C LYS A 60 8.40 3.81 -8.26
N GLU A 61 8.57 2.51 -8.43
CA GLU A 61 7.64 1.50 -7.93
C GLU A 61 7.51 1.48 -6.40
N HIS A 62 8.63 1.65 -5.68
CA HIS A 62 8.60 1.71 -4.21
C HIS A 62 7.93 3.01 -3.74
N THR A 63 8.20 4.12 -4.43
CA THR A 63 7.59 5.42 -4.14
C THR A 63 6.07 5.38 -4.34
N GLU A 64 5.59 4.80 -5.45
CA GLU A 64 4.15 4.71 -5.71
C GLU A 64 3.43 3.73 -4.76
N ILE A 65 4.02 2.59 -4.42
CA ILE A 65 3.41 1.70 -3.41
C ILE A 65 3.32 2.37 -2.05
N LEU A 66 4.38 3.08 -1.62
CA LEU A 66 4.37 3.83 -0.38
C LEU A 66 3.28 4.92 -0.38
N LYS A 67 3.16 5.65 -1.48
CA LYS A 67 2.12 6.66 -1.68
C LYS A 67 0.72 6.04 -1.62
N HIS A 68 0.50 4.92 -2.30
CA HIS A 68 -0.80 4.22 -2.28
C HIS A 68 -1.18 3.73 -0.89
N LEU A 69 -0.22 3.19 -0.12
CA LEU A 69 -0.43 2.84 1.28
C LEU A 69 -0.80 4.07 2.13
N ALA A 70 -0.04 5.16 2.00
CA ALA A 70 -0.31 6.39 2.75
C ALA A 70 -1.69 6.96 2.42
N THR A 71 -2.03 7.08 1.13
CA THR A 71 -3.34 7.55 0.68
C THR A 71 -4.48 6.69 1.22
N PHE A 72 -4.35 5.36 1.17
CA PHE A 72 -5.43 4.48 1.62
C PHE A 72 -5.59 4.49 3.15
N LEU A 73 -4.49 4.38 3.89
CA LEU A 73 -4.52 4.29 5.35
C LEU A 73 -4.90 5.62 6.02
N LEU A 74 -4.60 6.75 5.37
CA LEU A 74 -4.87 8.09 5.89
C LEU A 74 -6.08 8.76 5.23
N LYS A 75 -6.89 8.04 4.46
CA LYS A 75 -8.03 8.58 3.71
C LYS A 75 -9.06 9.33 4.58
N GLU A 76 -9.18 8.95 5.85
CA GLU A 76 -10.11 9.55 6.81
C GLU A 76 -9.47 10.68 7.64
N THR A 77 -8.19 11.00 7.41
CA THR A 77 -7.55 12.16 8.05
C THR A 77 -7.96 13.44 7.35
N GLU A 78 -7.90 14.58 8.05
CA GLU A 78 -8.26 15.91 7.50
C GLU A 78 -7.51 16.27 6.20
N LYS A 79 -6.37 15.61 5.94
CA LYS A 79 -5.54 15.83 4.76
C LYS A 79 -5.94 14.97 3.55
N GLY A 80 -6.79 13.96 3.73
CA GLY A 80 -7.33 13.11 2.66
C GLY A 80 -6.26 12.62 1.66
N ASN A 81 -6.51 12.86 0.37
CA ASN A 81 -5.65 12.42 -0.75
C ASN A 81 -4.27 13.10 -0.82
N ASN A 82 -3.98 14.10 0.01
CA ASN A 82 -2.68 14.78 0.08
C ASN A 82 -1.74 14.20 1.15
N SER A 83 -2.07 13.03 1.69
CA SER A 83 -1.28 12.39 2.74
C SER A 83 0.11 11.98 2.24
N THR A 84 1.13 12.31 3.04
CA THR A 84 2.56 12.06 2.75
C THR A 84 3.06 10.79 3.42
N ASP A 85 4.20 10.27 2.95
CA ASP A 85 4.86 9.13 3.60
C ASP A 85 5.35 9.44 5.02
N GLU A 86 5.72 10.70 5.29
CA GLU A 86 6.10 11.14 6.64
C GLU A 86 4.94 11.10 7.62
N GLU A 87 3.74 11.46 7.17
CA GLU A 87 2.53 11.40 7.98
C GLU A 87 2.14 9.98 8.30
N LEU A 88 2.26 9.06 7.34
CA LEU A 88 2.02 7.64 7.59
C LEU A 88 2.98 7.12 8.66
N ILE A 89 4.28 7.41 8.53
CA ILE A 89 5.28 6.97 9.51
C ILE A 89 4.98 7.54 10.90
N LYS A 90 4.71 8.85 11.00
CA LYS A 90 4.36 9.49 12.28
C LYS A 90 3.11 8.85 12.87
N LYS A 91 2.05 8.64 12.07
CA LYS A 91 0.81 8.00 12.55
C LYS A 91 1.10 6.62 13.11
N LEU A 92 1.92 5.81 12.44
CA LEU A 92 2.26 4.46 12.92
C LEU A 92 3.12 4.46 14.19
N ILE A 93 4.10 5.38 14.31
CA ILE A 93 4.97 5.47 15.50
C ILE A 93 4.19 5.90 16.74
N TYR A 94 3.26 6.85 16.58
CA TYR A 94 2.48 7.40 17.69
C TYR A 94 1.12 6.73 17.90
N SER A 95 0.81 5.67 17.13
CA SER A 95 -0.40 4.87 17.33
C SER A 95 -0.29 4.07 18.63
N ASP A 96 -1.39 3.96 19.37
CA ASP A 96 -1.47 2.94 20.42
C ASP A 96 -1.53 1.52 19.81
N PHE A 97 -1.47 0.50 20.67
CA PHE A 97 -1.48 -0.89 20.23
C PHE A 97 -2.71 -1.25 19.37
N SER A 98 -3.89 -0.79 19.76
CA SER A 98 -5.14 -1.09 19.06
C SER A 98 -5.19 -0.42 17.71
N GLU A 99 -4.77 0.85 17.65
CA GLU A 99 -4.64 1.61 16.41
C GLU A 99 -3.64 0.95 15.46
N TYR A 100 -2.45 0.61 15.94
CA TYR A 100 -1.40 0.00 15.14
C TYR A 100 -1.83 -1.36 14.57
N LEU A 101 -2.50 -2.19 15.39
CA LEU A 101 -3.03 -3.47 14.95
C LEU A 101 -4.10 -3.31 13.88
N TYR A 102 -4.98 -2.32 14.03
CA TYR A 102 -5.97 -1.99 13.00
C TYR A 102 -5.31 -1.55 11.70
N TYR A 103 -4.36 -0.61 11.73
CA TYR A 103 -3.66 -0.18 10.51
C TYR A 103 -2.93 -1.33 9.84
N THR A 104 -2.31 -2.22 10.63
CA THR A 104 -1.65 -3.42 10.09
C THR A 104 -2.64 -4.34 9.37
N LYS A 105 -3.81 -4.63 9.97
CA LYS A 105 -4.86 -5.46 9.35
C LYS A 105 -5.42 -4.82 8.09
N VAL A 106 -5.69 -3.52 8.11
CA VAL A 106 -6.19 -2.76 6.95
C VAL A 106 -5.16 -2.72 5.83
N ALA A 107 -3.90 -2.45 6.15
CA ALA A 107 -2.81 -2.43 5.17
C ALA A 107 -2.61 -3.81 4.52
N LEU A 108 -2.68 -4.88 5.31
CA LEU A 108 -2.57 -6.25 4.79
C LEU A 108 -3.73 -6.57 3.85
N ARG A 109 -4.98 -6.25 4.21
CA ARG A 109 -6.14 -6.46 3.34
C ARG A 109 -6.03 -5.65 2.04
N PHE A 110 -5.60 -4.40 2.14
CA PHE A 110 -5.34 -3.55 0.97
C PHE A 110 -4.24 -4.15 0.08
N ALA A 111 -3.12 -4.59 0.66
CA ALA A 111 -2.03 -5.19 -0.08
C ALA A 111 -2.47 -6.45 -0.85
N VAL A 112 -3.35 -7.27 -0.27
CA VAL A 112 -3.93 -8.44 -0.95
C VAL A 112 -4.75 -8.02 -2.17
N TRP A 113 -5.59 -7.00 -2.05
CA TRP A 113 -6.34 -6.46 -3.19
C TRP A 113 -5.45 -5.79 -4.22
N LEU A 114 -4.40 -5.09 -3.79
CA LEU A 114 -3.42 -4.47 -4.67
C LEU A 114 -2.66 -5.51 -5.51
N LYS A 115 -2.25 -6.62 -4.88
CA LYS A 115 -1.68 -7.78 -5.58
C LYS A 115 -2.65 -8.27 -6.66
N ARG A 116 -3.90 -8.57 -6.30
CA ARG A 116 -4.91 -9.11 -7.24
C ARG A 116 -5.13 -8.17 -8.43
N MET A 117 -5.24 -6.87 -8.18
CA MET A 117 -5.46 -5.89 -9.24
C MET A 117 -4.22 -5.72 -10.12
N ALA A 118 -3.00 -5.76 -9.54
CA ALA A 118 -1.78 -5.70 -10.32
C ALA A 118 -1.61 -6.94 -11.21
N GLU A 119 -1.97 -8.12 -10.71
CA GLU A 119 -1.97 -9.37 -11.49
C GLU A 119 -3.01 -9.34 -12.62
N ALA A 120 -4.18 -8.75 -12.38
CA ALA A 120 -5.27 -8.68 -13.36
C ALA A 120 -5.07 -7.60 -14.46
N GLU A 121 -4.51 -6.45 -14.12
CA GLU A 121 -4.49 -5.26 -15.00
C GLU A 121 -3.12 -4.97 -15.64
N ILE A 122 -2.03 -5.53 -15.10
CA ILE A 122 -0.67 -5.34 -15.64
C ILE A 122 -0.24 -6.60 -16.39
N GLU A 123 -0.31 -6.51 -17.71
CA GLU A 123 0.27 -7.48 -18.64
C GLU A 123 1.79 -7.48 -18.50
N GLY A 124 2.38 -8.64 -18.24
CA GLY A 124 3.83 -8.81 -18.05
C GLY A 124 4.15 -10.24 -17.56
N THR A 125 5.26 -10.79 -18.03
CA THR A 125 5.73 -12.16 -17.76
C THR A 125 5.95 -12.38 -16.27
N ASP A 126 5.37 -13.46 -15.74
CA ASP A 126 5.73 -14.00 -14.42
C ASP A 126 7.15 -14.58 -14.51
N GLU A 127 8.17 -13.71 -14.48
CA GLU A 127 9.52 -14.15 -14.14
C GLU A 127 9.60 -14.20 -12.61
N ASP A 128 9.39 -15.42 -12.09
CA ASP A 128 9.70 -15.81 -10.71
C ASP A 128 11.22 -15.92 -10.47
#